data_AF-A0A8C3XXE3-F1
#
_entry.id   AF-A0A8C3XXE3-F1
#
_cell.length_a   1.000
_cell.length_b   1.000
_cell.length_c   1.000
_cell.angle_alpha   90.00
_cell.angle_beta   90.00
_cell.angle_gamma   90.00
#
_symmetry.space_group_name_H-M   'P 1'
#
loop_
_entity.id
_entity.type
_entity.pdbx_description
1 polymer ?
#
loop_
_entity_poly.entity_id
_entity_poly.type
_entity_poly.pdbx_seq_one_letter_code
_entity_poly.pdbx_strand_id
1 'polypeptide(L)'
;MQTPPAARWVLLGIMVTCSSDALTPRTLCLSAATGAAQQLRALWQHRAGTRSRVFQLGEDMVLESQETMPQTPIFSSMLGSSCSGQVQPDMGERCVDPVYQDGNLVSGSLEALIERLVPTMDYYPDRTYIFTFLLSSRVFIHPHELLAKVGQICIKQKQQLETGTEAEKENGTVKKIISQMTQNLLMALSARSQYQEIREKFRQPVTDKGTILKTKPQSTQKDILSVCCDPLILAQQLTYIELERVSNIYPEDLMQIVSHMDSLDNHKCRSDVTKTYNLEAYDNWFNCLSMLVATEICRVVKKKQRTRMVEFFIDVARECFNIGNFNSMMAIISGMNLSPVARLKKTWSKVKTAKFDVLEHHMDPSSNFCNYRTALQGAAQRSQSANSNREKIVIPVFNLFIKDIYFLHKIHTNRLPNGQINFKKFWEISRQIHDFLTWKQVECPFEKDKKIQTYLLTAPIYSEEALFIASFESEGPENHMEKDSWKTLRTTLLNRA
;
A
#
# COMPACT_ATOMS: atom_id res chain seq x y z
N MET A 1 -10.97 17.29 54.32
CA MET A 1 -10.54 15.93 54.71
C MET A 1 -11.39 14.97 53.88
N GLN A 2 -10.93 14.18 52.92
CA GLN A 2 -9.62 13.63 52.57
C GLN A 2 -9.32 13.86 51.06
N THR A 3 -8.04 13.86 50.71
CA THR A 3 -7.43 14.19 49.41
C THR A 3 -7.69 13.17 48.29
N PRO A 4 -7.66 13.60 47.00
CA PRO A 4 -7.94 12.74 45.85
C PRO A 4 -6.70 11.97 45.37
N PRO A 5 -6.81 10.77 44.76
CA PRO A 5 -5.68 10.09 44.12
C PRO A 5 -5.48 10.64 42.69
N ALA A 6 -5.11 11.91 42.60
CA ALA A 6 -4.37 12.48 41.48
C ALA A 6 -2.88 12.35 41.80
N ALA A 7 -2.32 11.13 41.72
CA ALA A 7 -0.90 10.89 41.95
C ALA A 7 -0.46 9.51 41.41
N ARG A 8 -0.52 9.32 40.08
CA ARG A 8 0.27 8.28 39.37
C ARG A 8 0.69 8.69 37.94
N TRP A 9 0.62 9.97 37.61
CA TRP A 9 1.00 10.53 36.31
C TRP A 9 2.05 11.62 36.47
N VAL A 10 3.34 11.27 36.58
CA VAL A 10 4.49 12.21 36.41
C VAL A 10 5.75 11.56 35.78
N LEU A 11 5.88 10.23 35.61
CA LEU A 11 7.15 9.62 35.14
C LEU A 11 7.01 8.64 33.98
N LEU A 12 6.53 9.11 32.83
CA LEU A 12 6.93 8.57 31.51
C LEU A 12 6.71 9.59 30.38
N GLY A 13 6.95 10.86 30.69
CA GLY A 13 6.92 12.00 29.76
C GLY A 13 8.32 12.56 29.44
N ILE A 14 9.38 11.78 29.62
CA ILE A 14 10.77 12.17 29.32
C ILE A 14 11.46 10.95 28.68
N MET A 15 12.13 11.18 27.53
CA MET A 15 12.60 10.24 26.48
C MET A 15 11.50 9.97 25.44
N VAL A 16 11.52 10.51 24.22
CA VAL A 16 12.62 10.66 23.27
C VAL A 16 12.38 11.88 22.36
N THR A 17 13.26 12.87 22.41
CA THR A 17 13.70 13.63 21.23
C THR A 17 15.22 13.80 21.33
N CYS A 18 15.90 13.68 20.19
CA CYS A 18 17.35 13.72 19.91
C CYS A 18 18.12 12.40 20.04
N SER A 19 18.41 11.80 18.88
CA SER A 19 19.77 11.81 18.34
C SER A 19 19.73 11.82 16.82
N SER A 20 20.02 12.99 16.26
CA SER A 20 20.83 13.07 15.05
C SER A 20 22.24 12.55 15.38
N ASP A 21 22.93 12.02 14.37
CA ASP A 21 24.31 11.51 14.37
C ASP A 21 24.52 10.08 14.87
N ALA A 22 24.19 9.12 14.01
CA ALA A 22 25.12 8.06 13.58
C ALA A 22 24.57 7.35 12.34
N LEU A 23 25.25 7.53 11.21
CA LEU A 23 25.08 6.76 9.98
C LEU A 23 25.29 5.25 10.24
N THR A 24 24.31 4.40 9.95
CA THR A 24 24.38 3.22 9.03
C THR A 24 23.15 2.30 9.16
N PRO A 25 22.78 1.53 8.11
CA PRO A 25 21.39 1.22 7.82
C PRO A 25 21.02 -0.23 8.14
N ARG A 26 19.89 -0.43 8.84
CA ARG A 26 19.01 -1.61 8.72
C ARG A 26 17.77 -1.40 9.58
N THR A 27 16.63 -1.86 9.07
CA THR A 27 15.32 -1.98 9.76
C THR A 27 14.42 -0.73 9.73
N LEU A 28 13.79 -0.44 8.57
CA LEU A 28 12.74 0.59 8.44
C LEU A 28 11.42 0.09 7.79
N CYS A 29 11.36 -1.16 7.30
CA CYS A 29 10.12 -1.68 6.70
C CYS A 29 9.03 -1.96 7.76
N LEU A 30 9.41 -2.17 9.03
CA LEU A 30 8.44 -2.19 10.14
C LEU A 30 7.94 -0.80 10.49
N SER A 31 8.73 0.29 10.38
CA SER A 31 8.30 1.61 10.86
C SER A 31 7.19 2.24 10.02
N ALA A 32 7.03 1.86 8.74
CA ALA A 32 5.89 2.30 7.93
C ALA A 32 4.59 1.60 8.38
N ALA A 33 4.64 0.29 8.66
CA ALA A 33 3.49 -0.48 9.11
C ALA A 33 3.13 -0.26 10.60
N THR A 34 4.13 -0.17 11.47
CA THR A 34 3.93 0.11 12.91
C THR A 34 3.75 1.60 13.18
N GLY A 35 4.35 2.50 12.39
CA GLY A 35 4.18 3.95 12.50
C GLY A 35 2.81 4.42 12.03
N ALA A 36 2.31 3.91 10.90
CA ALA A 36 0.94 4.19 10.46
C ALA A 36 -0.09 3.59 11.43
N ALA A 37 0.16 2.39 11.96
CA ALA A 37 -0.68 1.78 13.00
C ALA A 37 -0.60 2.54 14.34
N GLN A 38 0.57 3.05 14.75
CA GLN A 38 0.71 3.87 15.96
C GLN A 38 0.14 5.28 15.80
N GLN A 39 0.24 5.90 14.64
CA GLN A 39 -0.41 7.19 14.35
C GLN A 39 -1.93 7.00 14.35
N LEU A 40 -2.49 6.01 13.65
CA LEU A 40 -3.93 5.73 13.70
C LEU A 40 -4.43 5.36 15.12
N ARG A 41 -3.58 4.77 15.95
CA ARG A 41 -3.88 4.35 17.33
C ARG A 41 -3.73 5.49 18.35
N ALA A 42 -2.76 6.38 18.19
CA ALA A 42 -2.60 7.60 18.99
C ALA A 42 -3.69 8.63 18.69
N LEU A 43 -4.24 8.63 17.47
CA LEU A 43 -5.32 9.54 17.03
C LEU A 43 -6.68 9.23 17.65
N TRP A 44 -6.93 8.00 18.10
CA TRP A 44 -8.24 7.57 18.61
C TRP A 44 -8.34 7.46 20.13
N GLN A 45 -7.23 7.35 20.87
CA GLN A 45 -7.28 7.14 22.33
C GLN A 45 -7.69 8.38 23.17
N HIS A 46 -7.75 9.60 22.60
CA HIS A 46 -7.97 10.83 23.37
C HIS A 46 -9.41 11.40 23.33
N ARG A 47 -10.42 10.64 22.86
CA ARG A 47 -11.84 11.09 22.84
C ARG A 47 -12.85 10.02 23.29
N ALA A 48 -12.57 9.31 24.38
CA ALA A 48 -13.55 8.43 25.03
C ALA A 48 -14.31 9.15 26.14
N GLY A 49 -15.28 9.97 25.74
CA GLY A 49 -16.24 10.62 26.64
C GLY A 49 -17.31 11.32 25.81
N THR A 50 -18.42 10.63 25.55
CA THR A 50 -19.60 11.03 24.75
C THR A 50 -19.53 11.01 23.21
N ARG A 51 -18.91 9.98 22.61
CA ARG A 51 -19.33 9.36 21.33
C ARG A 51 -18.64 7.99 21.22
N SER A 52 -19.45 6.95 21.06
CA SER A 52 -19.06 5.55 21.17
C SER A 52 -18.11 5.08 20.06
N ARG A 53 -17.10 4.32 20.51
CA ARG A 53 -16.39 3.15 19.95
C ARG A 53 -15.92 3.21 18.49
N VAL A 54 -14.67 2.73 18.30
CA VAL A 54 -14.08 2.03 17.13
C VAL A 54 -12.71 2.64 16.73
N PHE A 55 -11.79 1.80 16.24
CA PHE A 55 -10.34 1.98 15.92
C PHE A 55 -9.34 1.56 17.02
N GLN A 56 -9.03 0.27 17.06
CA GLN A 56 -7.95 -0.32 17.86
C GLN A 56 -7.06 -1.24 17.01
N LEU A 57 -6.52 -0.71 15.91
CA LEU A 57 -5.83 -1.46 14.83
C LEU A 57 -4.48 -2.11 15.18
N GLY A 58 -4.11 -2.22 16.45
CA GLY A 58 -3.01 -3.14 16.73
C GLY A 58 -2.92 -3.71 18.13
N GLU A 59 -4.03 -3.76 18.87
CA GLU A 59 -4.21 -4.87 19.83
C GLU A 59 -4.87 -6.08 19.12
N ASP A 60 -5.63 -5.83 18.03
CA ASP A 60 -6.02 -6.76 16.95
C ASP A 60 -4.93 -7.76 16.51
N MET A 61 -3.69 -7.25 16.42
CA MET A 61 -2.53 -7.96 15.85
C MET A 61 -2.04 -9.16 16.68
N VAL A 62 -2.56 -9.35 17.90
CA VAL A 62 -2.17 -10.47 18.78
C VAL A 62 -3.35 -11.40 19.08
N LEU A 63 -4.62 -10.99 18.88
CA LEU A 63 -5.78 -11.73 19.40
C LEU A 63 -6.74 -12.32 18.35
N GLU A 64 -6.72 -11.93 17.07
CA GLU A 64 -7.60 -12.52 16.04
C GLU A 64 -7.02 -13.79 15.38
N SER A 65 -6.68 -14.80 16.19
CA SER A 65 -6.21 -16.09 15.69
C SER A 65 -7.33 -17.08 15.35
N GLN A 66 -8.62 -16.70 15.40
CA GLN A 66 -9.72 -17.67 15.26
C GLN A 66 -10.95 -17.29 14.42
N GLU A 67 -11.02 -16.13 13.75
CA GLU A 67 -12.15 -15.82 12.85
C GLU A 67 -11.71 -15.66 11.39
N THR A 68 -12.46 -16.29 10.47
CA THR A 68 -12.29 -16.16 9.02
C THR A 68 -12.47 -14.71 8.61
N MET A 69 -11.38 -14.05 8.20
CA MET A 69 -11.38 -12.63 7.87
C MET A 69 -12.01 -12.33 6.50
N PRO A 70 -12.91 -11.34 6.40
CA PRO A 70 -13.34 -10.80 5.12
C PRO A 70 -12.16 -10.07 4.44
N GLN A 71 -11.84 -10.50 3.21
CA GLN A 71 -10.76 -10.01 2.36
C GLN A 71 -11.14 -8.71 1.64
N THR A 72 -10.15 -7.99 1.05
CA THR A 72 -10.49 -7.10 -0.08
C THR A 72 -11.29 -7.93 -1.07
N PRO A 73 -12.51 -7.51 -1.40
CA PRO A 73 -13.43 -8.25 -2.23
C PRO A 73 -12.80 -8.62 -3.57
N ILE A 74 -13.07 -9.88 -3.89
CA ILE A 74 -12.47 -10.66 -4.94
C ILE A 74 -13.47 -10.74 -6.08
N PHE A 75 -13.05 -10.48 -7.31
CA PHE A 75 -13.86 -10.79 -8.49
C PHE A 75 -13.93 -12.32 -8.67
N SER A 76 -15.14 -12.87 -8.53
CA SER A 76 -15.44 -14.29 -8.79
C SER A 76 -16.51 -14.38 -9.89
N SER A 77 -16.20 -15.13 -10.94
CA SER A 77 -17.19 -15.76 -11.82
C SER A 77 -17.63 -17.08 -11.19
N MET A 78 -18.94 -17.22 -10.94
CA MET A 78 -19.57 -18.42 -10.42
C MET A 78 -19.45 -19.60 -11.41
N LEU A 79 -19.24 -20.81 -10.88
CA LEU A 79 -19.95 -22.05 -11.23
C LEU A 79 -19.59 -23.11 -10.16
N GLY A 80 -20.60 -23.68 -9.51
CA GLY A 80 -20.44 -24.69 -8.47
C GLY A 80 -20.86 -26.09 -8.92
N SER A 81 -20.43 -27.12 -8.18
CA SER A 81 -21.29 -28.21 -7.68
C SER A 81 -20.50 -29.16 -6.79
N SER A 82 -21.18 -29.58 -5.72
CA SER A 82 -20.73 -30.51 -4.69
C SER A 82 -20.58 -31.94 -5.21
N CYS A 83 -19.69 -32.74 -4.60
CA CYS A 83 -19.97 -34.13 -4.21
C CYS A 83 -18.90 -34.68 -3.26
N SER A 84 -19.37 -35.44 -2.28
CA SER A 84 -18.65 -36.11 -1.20
C SER A 84 -18.06 -37.46 -1.62
N GLY A 85 -16.93 -37.85 -1.04
CA GLY A 85 -16.39 -39.22 -1.14
C GLY A 85 -15.09 -39.39 -0.36
N GLN A 86 -15.14 -40.09 0.78
CA GLN A 86 -13.98 -40.58 1.52
C GLN A 86 -13.36 -41.77 0.80
N VAL A 87 -12.03 -41.80 0.61
CA VAL A 87 -11.23 -43.04 0.52
C VAL A 87 -9.85 -42.80 1.14
N GLN A 88 -9.42 -43.74 2.00
CA GLN A 88 -8.11 -43.82 2.68
C GLN A 88 -7.02 -44.44 1.78
N PRO A 89 -5.72 -44.34 2.15
CA PRO A 89 -4.61 -44.29 1.19
C PRO A 89 -4.00 -45.66 0.88
N ASP A 90 -3.51 -45.83 -0.34
CA ASP A 90 -2.59 -46.90 -0.72
C ASP A 90 -1.20 -46.33 -1.06
N MET A 91 -0.18 -47.06 -0.63
CA MET A 91 1.24 -46.70 -0.64
C MET A 91 1.91 -47.23 -1.90
N GLY A 92 2.40 -46.31 -2.75
CA GLY A 92 3.47 -46.63 -3.71
C GLY A 92 3.27 -46.08 -5.11
N GLU A 93 3.76 -44.86 -5.35
CA GLU A 93 4.56 -44.46 -6.52
C GLU A 93 4.74 -42.93 -6.48
N ARG A 94 5.99 -42.47 -6.33
CA ARG A 94 6.33 -41.05 -6.44
C ARG A 94 6.26 -40.64 -7.91
N CYS A 95 5.13 -40.11 -8.37
CA CYS A 95 5.06 -39.06 -9.41
C CYS A 95 3.62 -38.56 -9.64
N VAL A 96 3.10 -37.69 -8.77
CA VAL A 96 1.96 -36.82 -9.12
C VAL A 96 2.35 -35.40 -8.78
N ASP A 97 3.18 -34.84 -9.65
CA ASP A 97 3.69 -33.48 -9.56
C ASP A 97 3.47 -32.83 -10.93
N PRO A 98 2.71 -31.73 -11.04
CA PRO A 98 2.08 -30.95 -9.97
C PRO A 98 0.72 -31.46 -9.46
N VAL A 99 0.27 -30.93 -8.32
CA VAL A 99 -1.00 -31.23 -7.66
C VAL A 99 -2.07 -30.20 -8.04
N TYR A 100 -3.25 -30.69 -8.43
CA TYR A 100 -4.42 -29.88 -8.75
C TYR A 100 -5.57 -30.13 -7.79
N GLN A 101 -6.36 -29.08 -7.54
CA GLN A 101 -7.64 -29.16 -6.84
C GLN A 101 -8.66 -28.35 -7.63
N ASP A 102 -9.79 -28.98 -7.99
CA ASP A 102 -10.87 -28.36 -8.77
C ASP A 102 -10.35 -27.73 -10.09
N GLY A 103 -9.41 -28.40 -10.75
CA GLY A 103 -8.76 -27.92 -11.99
C GLY A 103 -7.72 -26.81 -11.78
N ASN A 104 -7.50 -26.33 -10.56
CA ASN A 104 -6.54 -25.28 -10.25
C ASN A 104 -5.24 -25.86 -9.70
N LEU A 105 -4.11 -25.32 -10.14
CA LEU A 105 -2.79 -25.70 -9.65
C LEU A 105 -2.60 -25.23 -8.21
N VAL A 106 -2.43 -26.17 -7.28
CA VAL A 106 -2.29 -25.86 -5.84
C VAL A 106 -0.85 -25.94 -5.37
N SER A 107 -0.11 -26.96 -5.80
CA SER A 107 1.29 -27.14 -5.41
C SER A 107 2.08 -27.95 -6.43
N GLY A 108 3.41 -27.87 -6.32
CA GLY A 108 4.33 -28.71 -7.10
C GLY A 108 5.77 -28.55 -6.65
N SER A 109 6.66 -29.42 -7.11
CA SER A 109 8.11 -29.18 -6.96
C SER A 109 8.53 -27.95 -7.76
N LEU A 110 9.68 -27.38 -7.41
CA LEU A 110 10.23 -26.28 -8.17
C LEU A 110 10.50 -26.69 -9.62
N GLU A 111 11.00 -27.90 -9.83
CA GLU A 111 11.31 -28.49 -11.11
C GLU A 111 10.06 -28.61 -11.99
N ALA A 112 9.00 -29.24 -11.48
CA ALA A 112 7.75 -29.40 -12.22
C ALA A 112 7.09 -28.05 -12.58
N LEU A 113 7.17 -27.06 -11.68
CA LEU A 113 6.67 -25.72 -11.96
C LEU A 113 7.52 -24.99 -13.03
N ILE A 114 8.84 -25.16 -13.02
CA ILE A 114 9.71 -24.60 -14.06
C ILE A 114 9.43 -25.24 -15.43
N GLU A 115 9.26 -26.56 -15.49
CA GLU A 115 8.92 -27.28 -16.72
C GLU A 115 7.64 -26.75 -17.35
N ARG A 116 6.64 -26.42 -16.52
CA ARG A 116 5.36 -25.85 -16.95
C ARG A 116 5.44 -24.41 -17.46
N LEU A 117 6.56 -23.72 -17.35
CA LEU A 117 6.74 -22.44 -18.06
C LEU A 117 6.95 -22.64 -19.56
N VAL A 118 7.40 -23.82 -19.97
CA VAL A 118 7.69 -24.12 -21.38
C VAL A 118 6.46 -24.77 -22.02
N PRO A 119 5.91 -24.21 -23.11
CA PRO A 119 4.79 -24.82 -23.81
C PRO A 119 5.14 -26.21 -24.37
N THR A 120 4.18 -27.13 -24.30
CA THR A 120 4.27 -28.46 -24.91
C THR A 120 3.15 -28.65 -25.94
N MET A 121 3.08 -29.82 -26.58
CA MET A 121 2.01 -30.11 -27.55
C MET A 121 0.62 -30.11 -26.90
N ASP A 122 0.53 -30.62 -25.66
CA ASP A 122 -0.74 -30.86 -24.96
C ASP A 122 -1.04 -29.82 -23.87
N TYR A 123 -0.08 -28.94 -23.59
CA TYR A 123 -0.21 -27.94 -22.53
C TYR A 123 0.41 -26.61 -22.91
N TYR A 124 -0.35 -25.55 -22.66
CA TYR A 124 0.07 -24.17 -22.85
C TYR A 124 -0.07 -23.40 -21.54
N PRO A 125 0.99 -22.76 -21.02
CA PRO A 125 0.90 -21.99 -19.80
C PRO A 125 0.06 -20.73 -20.00
N ASP A 126 -0.99 -20.59 -19.21
CA ASP A 126 -1.82 -19.40 -19.25
C ASP A 126 -1.09 -18.17 -18.66
N ARG A 127 -1.59 -16.97 -18.98
CA ARG A 127 -0.97 -15.72 -18.56
C ARG A 127 -0.94 -15.55 -17.03
N THR A 128 -1.94 -16.06 -16.33
CA THR A 128 -2.05 -15.98 -14.87
C THR A 128 -0.99 -16.86 -14.22
N TYR A 129 -0.78 -18.07 -14.73
CA TYR A 129 0.30 -18.96 -14.31
C TYR A 129 1.67 -18.32 -14.51
N ILE A 130 1.94 -17.84 -15.74
CA ILE A 130 3.22 -17.19 -16.08
C ILE A 130 3.47 -16.00 -15.17
N PHE A 131 2.48 -15.12 -15.01
CA PHE A 131 2.59 -13.95 -14.14
C PHE A 131 2.87 -14.36 -12.69
N THR A 132 2.08 -15.28 -12.15
CA THR A 132 2.21 -15.76 -10.77
C THR A 132 3.58 -16.36 -10.52
N PHE A 133 3.98 -17.33 -11.35
CA PHE A 133 5.26 -18.01 -11.18
C PHE A 133 6.44 -17.05 -11.33
N LEU A 134 6.44 -16.17 -12.35
CA LEU A 134 7.54 -15.23 -12.54
C LEU A 134 7.61 -14.20 -11.40
N LEU A 135 6.47 -13.77 -10.86
CA LEU A 135 6.40 -12.84 -9.73
C LEU A 135 6.96 -13.46 -8.44
N SER A 136 6.64 -14.73 -8.17
CA SER A 136 7.05 -15.44 -6.96
C SER A 136 8.35 -16.23 -7.07
N SER A 137 8.88 -16.46 -8.29
CA SER A 137 10.01 -17.37 -8.51
C SER A 137 11.25 -16.99 -7.71
N ARG A 138 11.49 -15.70 -7.47
CA ARG A 138 12.64 -15.19 -6.69
C ARG A 138 12.68 -15.67 -5.24
N VAL A 139 11.56 -16.12 -4.70
CA VAL A 139 11.49 -16.74 -3.36
C VAL A 139 12.17 -18.11 -3.36
N PHE A 140 12.25 -18.77 -4.52
CA PHE A 140 12.69 -20.16 -4.64
C PHE A 140 13.93 -20.37 -5.52
N ILE A 141 14.17 -19.49 -6.49
CA ILE A 141 15.24 -19.61 -7.48
C ILE A 141 15.69 -18.23 -7.96
N HIS A 142 17.00 -18.06 -8.17
CA HIS A 142 17.50 -16.80 -8.74
C HIS A 142 17.10 -16.65 -10.21
N PRO A 143 16.79 -15.42 -10.68
CA PRO A 143 16.35 -15.19 -12.06
C PRO A 143 17.29 -15.74 -13.14
N HIS A 144 18.61 -15.66 -12.93
CA HIS A 144 19.60 -16.19 -13.87
C HIS A 144 19.61 -17.73 -13.90
N GLU A 145 19.41 -18.38 -12.75
CA GLU A 145 19.31 -19.83 -12.65
C GLU A 145 18.00 -20.33 -13.26
N LEU A 146 16.90 -19.62 -13.03
CA LEU A 146 15.61 -19.91 -13.68
C LEU A 146 15.75 -19.83 -15.20
N LEU A 147 16.37 -18.77 -15.71
CA LEU A 147 16.62 -18.60 -17.14
C LEU A 147 17.46 -19.76 -17.70
N ALA A 148 18.52 -20.17 -16.99
CA ALA A 148 19.34 -21.30 -17.41
C ALA A 148 18.55 -22.60 -17.48
N LYS A 149 17.73 -22.90 -16.46
CA LYS A 149 16.88 -24.11 -16.43
C LYS A 149 15.83 -24.11 -17.53
N VAL A 150 15.11 -23.01 -17.71
CA VAL A 150 14.13 -22.86 -18.81
C VAL A 150 14.81 -23.03 -20.17
N GLY A 151 15.98 -22.40 -20.38
CA GLY A 151 16.76 -22.55 -21.61
C GLY A 151 17.17 -23.99 -21.89
N GLN A 152 17.59 -24.74 -20.87
CA GLN A 152 17.93 -26.16 -21.01
C GLN A 152 16.72 -27.02 -21.40
N ILE A 153 15.54 -26.78 -20.80
CA ILE A 153 14.31 -27.50 -21.14
C ILE A 153 13.94 -27.24 -22.59
N CYS A 154 13.99 -25.97 -23.03
CA CYS A 154 13.73 -25.58 -24.41
C CYS A 154 14.69 -26.26 -25.42
N ILE A 155 15.98 -26.35 -25.11
CA ILE A 155 16.98 -27.03 -25.95
C ILE A 155 16.68 -28.53 -26.06
N LYS A 156 16.39 -29.19 -24.93
CA LYS A 156 16.05 -30.61 -24.89
C LYS A 156 14.79 -30.91 -25.72
N GLN A 157 13.75 -30.09 -25.56
CA GLN A 157 12.50 -30.25 -26.30
C GLN A 157 12.70 -30.04 -27.80
N LYS A 158 13.52 -29.06 -28.21
CA LYS A 158 13.88 -28.85 -29.62
C LYS A 158 14.59 -30.08 -30.21
N GLN A 159 15.57 -30.64 -29.50
CA GLN A 159 16.29 -31.84 -29.95
C GLN A 159 15.35 -33.05 -30.10
N GLN A 160 14.40 -33.24 -29.17
CA GLN A 160 13.40 -34.31 -29.25
C GLN A 160 12.41 -34.13 -30.42
N LEU A 161 12.08 -32.90 -30.77
CA LEU A 161 11.20 -32.59 -31.90
C LEU A 161 11.88 -32.75 -33.26
N GLU A 162 13.21 -32.74 -33.30
CA GLU A 162 14.05 -32.96 -34.49
C GLU A 162 14.34 -34.46 -34.74
N THR A 163 14.28 -35.32 -33.70
CA THR A 163 14.50 -36.77 -33.81
C THR A 163 13.22 -37.60 -34.02
N GLY A 164 12.04 -37.00 -33.86
CA GLY A 164 10.75 -37.68 -34.07
C GLY A 164 10.34 -37.76 -35.55
N THR A 165 10.37 -38.96 -36.11
CA THR A 165 9.91 -39.31 -37.46
C THR A 165 8.40 -39.08 -37.62
N GLU A 166 8.01 -38.36 -38.67
CA GLU A 166 6.69 -38.34 -39.35
C GLU A 166 5.43 -37.98 -38.53
N ALA A 167 5.08 -36.68 -38.53
CA ALA A 167 3.68 -36.19 -38.47
C ALA A 167 3.62 -34.78 -39.12
N GLU A 168 3.79 -34.74 -40.44
CA GLU A 168 3.96 -33.51 -41.22
C GLU A 168 2.61 -32.94 -41.70
N LYS A 169 2.16 -31.89 -41.01
CA LYS A 169 1.65 -30.60 -41.56
C LYS A 169 0.94 -29.78 -40.48
N GLU A 170 0.23 -30.42 -39.56
CA GLU A 170 -0.43 -29.76 -38.43
C GLU A 170 0.54 -29.45 -37.27
N ASN A 171 1.55 -30.32 -37.10
CA ASN A 171 2.62 -30.18 -36.10
C ASN A 171 3.67 -29.10 -36.45
N GLY A 172 3.76 -28.67 -37.72
CA GLY A 172 4.73 -27.65 -38.16
C GLY A 172 4.41 -26.25 -37.60
N THR A 173 3.13 -25.91 -37.54
CA THR A 173 2.66 -24.63 -36.98
C THR A 173 2.85 -24.59 -35.47
N VAL A 174 2.52 -25.68 -34.77
CA VAL A 174 2.70 -25.79 -33.30
C VAL A 174 4.18 -25.77 -32.93
N LYS A 175 5.05 -26.54 -33.62
CA LYS A 175 6.51 -26.48 -33.45
C LYS A 175 7.06 -25.06 -33.66
N LYS A 176 6.56 -24.34 -34.67
CA LYS A 176 6.98 -22.96 -34.96
C LYS A 176 6.50 -21.97 -33.88
N ILE A 177 5.27 -22.12 -33.38
CA ILE A 177 4.73 -21.32 -32.28
C ILE A 177 5.52 -21.55 -31.00
N ILE A 178 5.77 -22.82 -30.63
CA ILE A 178 6.57 -23.19 -29.46
C ILE A 178 7.98 -22.63 -29.58
N SER A 179 8.62 -22.74 -30.74
CA SER A 179 9.97 -22.19 -30.99
C SER A 179 9.99 -20.66 -30.90
N GLN A 180 9.01 -19.97 -31.48
CA GLN A 180 8.92 -18.51 -31.43
C GLN A 180 8.66 -18.00 -30.01
N MET A 181 7.80 -18.68 -29.26
CA MET A 181 7.49 -18.31 -27.87
C MET A 181 8.64 -18.63 -26.93
N THR A 182 9.31 -19.75 -27.13
CA THR A 182 10.57 -20.09 -26.46
C THR A 182 11.60 -18.98 -26.68
N GLN A 183 11.75 -18.50 -27.91
CA GLN A 183 12.66 -17.41 -28.25
C GLN A 183 12.20 -16.09 -27.61
N ASN A 184 10.90 -15.78 -27.62
CA ASN A 184 10.34 -14.59 -26.98
C ASN A 184 10.50 -14.63 -25.45
N LEU A 185 10.34 -15.79 -24.82
CA LEU A 185 10.54 -16.01 -23.39
C LEU A 185 12.01 -15.84 -23.03
N LEU A 186 12.93 -16.41 -23.82
CA LEU A 186 14.37 -16.23 -23.65
C LEU A 186 14.78 -14.75 -23.80
N MET A 187 14.22 -14.05 -24.80
CA MET A 187 14.42 -12.62 -25.03
C MET A 187 13.82 -11.76 -23.92
N ALA A 188 12.62 -12.09 -23.40
CA ALA A 188 11.99 -11.35 -22.32
C ALA A 188 12.75 -11.52 -21.00
N LEU A 189 13.22 -12.73 -20.71
CA LEU A 189 14.03 -13.04 -19.52
C LEU A 189 15.43 -12.40 -19.62
N SER A 190 16.07 -12.41 -20.79
CA SER A 190 17.37 -11.75 -21.01
C SER A 190 17.26 -10.23 -20.99
N ALA A 191 16.24 -9.65 -21.63
CA ALA A 191 15.95 -8.23 -21.58
C ALA A 191 15.66 -7.78 -20.14
N ARG A 192 14.95 -8.58 -19.34
CA ARG A 192 14.70 -8.29 -17.92
C ARG A 192 15.96 -8.38 -17.06
N SER A 193 16.86 -9.34 -17.34
CA SER A 193 18.19 -9.40 -16.70
C SER A 193 19.02 -8.15 -17.02
N GLN A 194 19.06 -7.74 -18.29
CA GLN A 194 19.73 -6.51 -18.73
C GLN A 194 19.06 -5.27 -18.13
N TYR A 195 17.72 -5.24 -18.05
CA TYR A 195 16.96 -4.16 -17.42
C TYR A 195 17.28 -4.03 -15.93
N GLN A 196 17.47 -5.15 -15.22
CA GLN A 196 17.90 -5.11 -13.82
C GLN A 196 19.32 -4.55 -13.68
N GLU A 197 20.23 -4.96 -14.56
CA GLU A 197 21.61 -4.46 -14.57
C GLU A 197 21.69 -2.97 -14.93
N ILE A 198 20.91 -2.53 -15.92
CA ILE A 198 20.77 -1.14 -16.35
C ILE A 198 20.06 -0.31 -15.27
N ARG A 199 19.01 -0.85 -14.63
CA ARG A 199 18.29 -0.19 -13.51
C ARG A 199 19.22 0.05 -12.33
N GLU A 200 20.06 -0.91 -11.96
CA GLU A 200 21.06 -0.70 -10.89
C GLU A 200 22.16 0.28 -11.30
N LYS A 201 22.57 0.31 -12.58
CA LYS A 201 23.54 1.29 -13.12
C LYS A 201 22.97 2.72 -13.21
N PHE A 202 21.68 2.87 -13.49
CA PHE A 202 20.98 4.16 -13.60
C PHE A 202 20.27 4.59 -12.30
N ARG A 203 20.38 3.80 -11.23
CA ARG A 203 19.92 4.18 -9.90
C ARG A 203 20.78 5.32 -9.36
N GLN A 204 20.45 6.54 -9.74
CA GLN A 204 20.96 7.71 -9.03
C GLN A 204 20.38 7.67 -7.61
N PRO A 205 21.20 7.84 -6.56
CA PRO A 205 20.64 8.15 -5.25
C PRO A 205 19.82 9.42 -5.43
N VAL A 206 18.52 9.36 -5.13
CA VAL A 206 17.74 10.57 -4.97
C VAL A 206 18.46 11.37 -3.90
N THR A 207 19.11 12.44 -4.33
CA THR A 207 19.71 13.38 -3.40
C THR A 207 18.54 14.01 -2.67
N ASP A 208 18.45 13.65 -1.39
CA ASP A 208 17.57 14.28 -0.44
C ASP A 208 17.99 15.75 -0.32
N LYS A 209 17.50 16.57 -1.25
CA LYS A 209 17.41 18.01 -1.10
C LYS A 209 15.99 18.37 -0.71
N GLY A 210 15.41 17.59 0.21
CA GLY A 210 14.47 18.11 1.19
C GLY A 210 15.21 19.12 2.06
N THR A 211 15.44 20.32 1.53
CA THR A 211 16.01 21.42 2.30
C THR A 211 14.95 21.81 3.31
N ILE A 212 15.01 21.26 4.52
CA ILE A 212 14.29 21.81 5.68
C ILE A 212 14.93 23.16 5.97
N LEU A 213 14.49 24.17 5.22
CA LEU A 213 14.79 25.56 5.51
C LEU A 213 14.04 25.90 6.79
N LYS A 214 14.77 25.88 7.91
CA LYS A 214 14.40 26.63 9.10
C LYS A 214 14.43 28.12 8.73
N THR A 215 13.34 28.63 8.18
CA THR A 215 13.16 30.07 7.98
C THR A 215 12.02 30.58 8.83
N LYS A 216 12.36 31.62 9.61
CA LYS A 216 11.47 32.49 10.39
C LYS A 216 10.26 32.90 9.52
N PRO A 217 9.03 33.00 10.06
CA PRO A 217 7.86 33.30 9.24
C PRO A 217 7.97 34.71 8.67
N GLN A 218 8.20 34.82 7.36
CA GLN A 218 7.98 36.04 6.60
C GLN A 218 6.50 36.15 6.21
N SER A 219 5.95 37.32 6.48
CA SER A 219 4.56 37.71 6.35
C SER A 219 4.12 37.85 4.90
N THR A 220 3.77 36.75 4.21
CA THR A 220 2.70 36.62 3.18
C THR A 220 2.78 35.23 2.52
N GLN A 221 2.69 34.17 3.30
CA GLN A 221 2.59 32.83 2.73
C GLN A 221 1.18 32.58 2.19
N LYS A 222 1.06 32.41 0.86
CA LYS A 222 -0.19 32.05 0.18
C LYS A 222 -0.78 30.77 0.81
N ASP A 223 -2.08 30.75 1.06
CA ASP A 223 -2.81 29.56 1.52
C ASP A 223 -3.36 28.76 0.33
N ILE A 224 -3.78 27.51 0.56
CA ILE A 224 -4.30 26.67 -0.52
C ILE A 224 -5.50 27.32 -1.22
N LEU A 225 -6.38 28.00 -0.46
CA LEU A 225 -7.57 28.67 -0.99
C LEU A 225 -7.24 29.83 -1.94
N SER A 226 -6.08 30.48 -1.77
CA SER A 226 -5.58 31.51 -2.69
C SER A 226 -5.00 30.94 -3.99
N VAL A 227 -4.65 29.66 -3.99
CA VAL A 227 -4.11 28.94 -5.15
C VAL A 227 -5.21 28.21 -5.91
N CYS A 228 -6.08 27.52 -5.18
CA CYS A 228 -7.24 26.78 -5.68
C CYS A 228 -8.39 26.88 -4.68
N CYS A 229 -9.51 27.46 -5.11
CA CYS A 229 -10.73 27.57 -4.30
C CYS A 229 -11.83 26.57 -4.71
N ASP A 230 -11.59 25.76 -5.74
CA ASP A 230 -12.52 24.73 -6.22
C ASP A 230 -12.09 23.34 -5.69
N PRO A 231 -12.90 22.72 -4.81
CA PRO A 231 -12.61 21.39 -4.26
C PRO A 231 -12.39 20.30 -5.31
N LEU A 232 -13.15 20.34 -6.41
CA LEU A 232 -13.06 19.35 -7.47
C LEU A 232 -11.72 19.47 -8.20
N ILE A 233 -11.31 20.69 -8.54
CA ILE A 233 -10.02 20.92 -9.20
C ILE A 233 -8.87 20.48 -8.30
N LEU A 234 -8.93 20.76 -6.99
CA LEU A 234 -7.89 20.29 -6.07
C LEU A 234 -7.84 18.76 -5.99
N ALA A 235 -9.00 18.09 -5.91
CA ALA A 235 -9.09 16.62 -5.91
C ALA A 235 -8.55 16.00 -7.22
N GLN A 236 -8.78 16.66 -8.37
CA GLN A 236 -8.20 16.25 -9.65
C GLN A 236 -6.67 16.35 -9.64
N GLN A 237 -6.09 17.44 -9.12
CA GLN A 237 -4.64 17.59 -9.03
C GLN A 237 -4.01 16.61 -8.03
N LEU A 238 -4.66 16.33 -6.90
CA LEU A 238 -4.24 15.27 -5.98
C LEU A 238 -4.23 13.92 -6.68
N THR A 239 -5.30 13.60 -7.41
CA THR A 239 -5.40 12.35 -8.19
C THR A 239 -4.31 12.25 -9.26
N TYR A 240 -3.97 13.37 -9.91
CA TYR A 240 -2.86 13.43 -10.86
C TYR A 240 -1.53 13.05 -10.19
N ILE A 241 -1.21 13.66 -9.05
CA ILE A 241 0.02 13.38 -8.28
C ILE A 241 0.04 11.91 -7.82
N GLU A 242 -1.10 11.39 -7.35
CA GLU A 242 -1.23 9.99 -6.92
C GLU A 242 -0.92 9.03 -8.08
N LEU A 243 -1.52 9.24 -9.25
CA LEU A 243 -1.28 8.38 -10.42
C LEU A 243 0.18 8.44 -10.89
N GLU A 244 0.82 9.63 -10.90
CA GLU A 244 2.26 9.76 -11.20
C GLU A 244 3.15 9.04 -10.18
N ARG A 245 2.74 8.93 -8.91
CA ARG A 245 3.52 8.22 -7.89
C ARG A 245 3.28 6.72 -7.94
N VAL A 246 2.03 6.28 -8.07
CA VAL A 246 1.65 4.87 -8.23
C VAL A 246 2.28 4.26 -9.49
N SER A 247 2.43 5.05 -10.56
CA SER A 247 3.13 4.60 -11.77
C SER A 247 4.60 4.22 -11.55
N ASN A 248 5.20 4.58 -10.40
CA ASN A 248 6.55 4.18 -10.03
C ASN A 248 6.63 2.92 -9.15
N ILE A 249 5.49 2.34 -8.73
CA ILE A 249 5.46 1.11 -7.90
C ILE A 249 5.44 -0.15 -8.77
N TYR A 250 6.48 -0.97 -8.71
CA TYR A 250 6.59 -2.17 -9.52
C TYR A 250 6.12 -3.43 -8.77
N PRO A 251 5.71 -4.50 -9.49
CA PRO A 251 5.33 -5.77 -8.87
C PRO A 251 6.43 -6.33 -7.95
N GLU A 252 7.69 -6.13 -8.31
CA GLU A 252 8.85 -6.53 -7.52
C GLU A 252 8.94 -5.76 -6.20
N ASP A 253 8.55 -4.48 -6.19
CA ASP A 253 8.55 -3.68 -4.97
C ASP A 253 7.53 -4.29 -3.98
N LEU A 254 6.36 -4.74 -4.46
CA LEU A 254 5.34 -5.41 -3.64
C LEU A 254 5.78 -6.81 -3.17
N MET A 255 6.48 -7.57 -4.01
CA MET A 255 7.02 -8.88 -3.61
C MET A 255 8.18 -8.80 -2.63
N GLN A 256 8.91 -7.68 -2.57
CA GLN A 256 9.93 -7.48 -1.54
C GLN A 256 9.34 -7.44 -0.14
N ILE A 257 8.08 -7.03 0.03
CA ILE A 257 7.38 -7.07 1.33
C ILE A 257 7.31 -8.51 1.84
N VAL A 258 7.00 -9.44 0.94
CA VAL A 258 6.95 -10.89 1.17
C VAL A 258 8.36 -11.41 1.52
N SER A 259 9.37 -11.06 0.71
CA SER A 259 10.75 -11.58 0.88
C SER A 259 11.51 -11.00 2.09
N HIS A 260 11.29 -9.73 2.44
CA HIS A 260 11.95 -9.10 3.59
C HIS A 260 11.56 -9.74 4.92
N MET A 261 10.33 -10.24 5.03
CA MET A 261 9.82 -10.88 6.24
C MET A 261 10.44 -12.27 6.44
N ASP A 262 10.60 -13.06 5.38
CA ASP A 262 11.23 -14.40 5.44
C ASP A 262 12.71 -14.33 5.90
N SER A 263 13.38 -13.20 5.65
CA SER A 263 14.77 -12.95 6.06
C SER A 263 14.94 -12.63 7.54
N LEU A 264 13.86 -12.27 8.24
CA LEU A 264 13.88 -11.98 9.67
C LEU A 264 13.82 -13.27 10.51
N ASP A 265 13.17 -14.31 9.96
CA ASP A 265 13.05 -15.63 10.59
C ASP A 265 14.17 -16.60 10.18
N ASN A 266 14.86 -16.35 9.05
CA ASN A 266 15.97 -17.18 8.59
C ASN A 266 17.16 -16.33 8.12
N HIS A 267 18.30 -16.41 8.83
CA HIS A 267 19.58 -15.76 8.51
C HIS A 267 20.23 -16.15 7.17
N LYS A 268 19.51 -16.79 6.24
CA LYS A 268 20.04 -17.29 4.97
C LYS A 268 19.10 -17.01 3.79
N CYS A 269 19.01 -15.75 3.38
CA CYS A 269 18.90 -15.37 1.96
C CYS A 269 19.18 -13.88 1.83
N ARG A 270 20.43 -13.55 1.53
CA ARG A 270 20.90 -12.19 1.29
C ARG A 270 21.11 -12.03 -0.21
N SER A 271 20.05 -11.75 -0.95
CA SER A 271 20.14 -11.31 -2.34
C SER A 271 19.39 -10.00 -2.50
N ASP A 272 20.13 -8.96 -2.92
CA ASP A 272 19.66 -7.65 -3.38
C ASP A 272 18.43 -7.10 -2.64
N VAL A 273 18.68 -6.58 -1.44
CA VAL A 273 17.79 -5.60 -0.78
C VAL A 273 17.73 -4.36 -1.66
N THR A 274 16.97 -4.46 -2.74
CA THR A 274 16.54 -3.35 -3.56
C THR A 274 15.64 -2.56 -2.63
N LYS A 275 16.19 -1.49 -2.05
CA LYS A 275 15.49 -0.61 -1.09
C LYS A 275 14.07 -0.32 -1.59
N THR A 276 13.09 -0.46 -0.69
CA THR A 276 11.65 -0.19 -0.84
C THR A 276 11.33 1.29 -1.10
N TYR A 277 12.24 2.02 -1.76
CA TYR A 277 12.21 3.47 -1.92
C TYR A 277 10.92 3.97 -2.59
N ASN A 278 10.41 3.26 -3.61
CA ASN A 278 9.17 3.65 -4.28
C ASN A 278 7.95 3.51 -3.36
N LEU A 279 7.91 2.44 -2.54
CA LEU A 279 6.85 2.21 -1.56
C LEU A 279 6.93 3.25 -0.44
N GLU A 280 8.13 3.50 0.09
CA GLU A 280 8.40 4.51 1.11
C GLU A 280 8.06 5.92 0.62
N ALA A 281 8.42 6.25 -0.62
CA ALA A 281 8.10 7.55 -1.22
C ALA A 281 6.59 7.73 -1.41
N TYR A 282 5.85 6.66 -1.65
CA TYR A 282 4.41 6.69 -1.79
C TYR A 282 3.69 6.79 -0.43
N ASP A 283 4.13 6.02 0.56
CA ASP A 283 3.65 6.16 1.94
C ASP A 283 3.97 7.55 2.52
N ASN A 284 5.17 8.06 2.26
CA ASN A 284 5.54 9.41 2.68
C ASN A 284 4.65 10.48 2.04
N TRP A 285 4.20 10.30 0.80
CA TRP A 285 3.24 11.22 0.18
C TRP A 285 1.91 11.27 0.96
N PHE A 286 1.37 10.13 1.39
CA PHE A 286 0.17 10.07 2.23
C PHE A 286 0.35 10.87 3.53
N ASN A 287 1.50 10.69 4.19
CA ASN A 287 1.84 11.39 5.44
C ASN A 287 2.02 12.89 5.21
N CYS A 288 2.71 13.29 4.15
CA CYS A 288 2.86 14.70 3.77
C CYS A 288 1.50 15.36 3.51
N LEU A 289 0.60 14.70 2.77
CA LEU A 289 -0.73 15.23 2.49
C LEU A 289 -1.56 15.41 3.77
N SER A 290 -1.54 14.41 4.66
CA SER A 290 -2.24 14.46 5.95
C SER A 290 -1.75 15.64 6.80
N MET A 291 -0.42 15.81 6.89
CA MET A 291 0.20 16.89 7.64
C MET A 291 0.01 18.26 6.99
N LEU A 292 -0.02 18.34 5.65
CA LEU A 292 -0.33 19.56 4.91
C LEU A 292 -1.75 20.03 5.24
N VAL A 293 -2.75 19.14 5.21
CA VAL A 293 -4.14 19.47 5.57
C VAL A 293 -4.22 20.05 6.99
N ALA A 294 -3.57 19.40 7.95
CA ALA A 294 -3.53 19.91 9.32
C ALA A 294 -2.81 21.27 9.42
N THR A 295 -1.74 21.45 8.65
CA THR A 295 -0.99 22.72 8.57
C THR A 295 -1.87 23.84 8.02
N GLU A 296 -2.57 23.62 6.90
CA GLU A 296 -3.50 24.58 6.31
C GLU A 296 -4.58 25.01 7.31
N ILE A 297 -5.10 24.08 8.11
CA ILE A 297 -6.15 24.39 9.09
C ILE A 297 -5.58 25.14 10.30
N CYS A 298 -4.53 24.63 10.92
CA CYS A 298 -3.97 25.20 12.16
C CYS A 298 -3.29 26.56 11.94
N ARG A 299 -2.74 26.81 10.75
CA ARG A 299 -2.15 28.11 10.35
C ARG A 299 -3.18 29.24 10.32
N VAL A 300 -4.46 28.95 10.10
CA VAL A 300 -5.48 29.98 9.92
C VAL A 300 -5.90 30.58 11.26
N VAL A 301 -5.45 31.79 11.54
CA VAL A 301 -5.70 32.51 12.81
C VAL A 301 -7.18 32.83 13.01
N LYS A 302 -7.87 33.36 11.98
CA LYS A 302 -9.27 33.80 12.11
C LYS A 302 -10.23 32.61 12.05
N LYS A 303 -10.98 32.37 13.13
CA LYS A 303 -11.97 31.28 13.25
C LYS A 303 -12.88 31.12 12.03
N LYS A 304 -13.46 32.20 11.50
CA LYS A 304 -14.36 32.14 10.32
C LYS A 304 -13.65 31.61 9.07
N GLN A 305 -12.39 31.99 8.85
CA GLN A 305 -11.59 31.48 7.74
C GLN A 305 -11.18 30.03 7.99
N ARG A 306 -10.87 29.67 9.24
CA ARG A 306 -10.50 28.31 9.62
C ARG A 306 -11.66 27.33 9.43
N THR A 307 -12.89 27.72 9.81
CA THR A 307 -14.11 26.95 9.51
C THR A 307 -14.25 26.69 8.00
N ARG A 308 -14.04 27.72 7.16
CA ARG A 308 -14.07 27.57 5.69
C ARG A 308 -12.98 26.62 5.18
N MET A 309 -11.79 26.66 5.76
CA MET A 309 -10.69 25.76 5.38
C MET A 309 -11.05 24.30 5.69
N VAL A 310 -11.65 24.03 6.86
CA VAL A 310 -12.13 22.69 7.21
C VAL A 310 -13.23 22.23 6.25
N GLU A 311 -14.23 23.07 6.00
CA GLU A 311 -15.33 22.75 5.06
C GLU A 311 -14.81 22.50 3.63
N PHE A 312 -13.81 23.28 3.19
CA PHE A 312 -13.16 23.08 1.90
C PHE A 312 -12.50 21.70 1.82
N PHE A 313 -11.71 21.27 2.81
CA PHE A 313 -11.09 19.95 2.79
C PHE A 313 -12.09 18.80 2.90
N ILE A 314 -13.21 18.99 3.60
CA ILE A 314 -14.33 18.02 3.60
C ILE A 314 -14.86 17.85 2.16
N ASP A 315 -15.08 18.95 1.45
CA ASP A 315 -15.55 18.89 0.07
C ASP A 315 -14.48 18.28 -0.87
N VAL A 316 -13.19 18.57 -0.68
CA VAL A 316 -12.10 17.95 -1.45
C VAL A 316 -12.06 16.43 -1.23
N ALA A 317 -12.16 15.96 0.02
CA ALA A 317 -12.18 14.54 0.34
C ALA A 317 -13.38 13.82 -0.31
N ARG A 318 -14.55 14.47 -0.35
CA ARG A 318 -15.72 13.97 -1.07
C ARG A 318 -15.47 13.88 -2.57
N GLU A 319 -14.83 14.88 -3.19
CA GLU A 319 -14.49 14.80 -4.61
C GLU A 319 -13.43 13.72 -4.89
N CYS A 320 -12.48 13.48 -3.98
CA CYS A 320 -11.57 12.34 -4.06
C CYS A 320 -12.34 11.00 -4.05
N PHE A 321 -13.34 10.84 -3.16
CA PHE A 321 -14.23 9.67 -3.15
C PHE A 321 -14.95 9.49 -4.49
N ASN A 322 -15.57 10.55 -5.02
CA ASN A 322 -16.32 10.52 -6.28
C ASN A 322 -15.44 10.15 -7.48
N ILE A 323 -14.18 10.58 -7.49
CA ILE A 323 -13.21 10.24 -8.53
C ILE A 323 -12.82 8.75 -8.43
N GLY A 324 -12.77 8.18 -7.23
CA GLY A 324 -12.20 6.86 -6.95
C GLY A 324 -10.79 6.94 -6.37
N ASN A 325 -10.38 8.11 -5.89
CA ASN A 325 -9.11 8.33 -5.20
C ASN A 325 -9.28 8.17 -3.68
N PHE A 326 -9.33 6.93 -3.22
CA PHE A 326 -9.54 6.62 -1.81
C PHE A 326 -8.30 6.92 -0.96
N ASN A 327 -7.10 6.85 -1.54
CA ASN A 327 -5.85 7.15 -0.82
C ASN A 327 -5.80 8.60 -0.34
N SER A 328 -5.99 9.57 -1.24
CA SER A 328 -6.01 10.99 -0.86
C SER A 328 -7.20 11.34 0.03
N MET A 329 -8.37 10.73 -0.19
CA MET A 329 -9.51 10.89 0.71
C MET A 329 -9.14 10.51 2.15
N MET A 330 -8.53 9.32 2.33
CA MET A 330 -8.11 8.84 3.64
C MET A 330 -7.03 9.74 4.27
N ALA A 331 -6.07 10.24 3.47
CA ALA A 331 -5.05 11.18 3.96
C ALA A 331 -5.68 12.49 4.47
N ILE A 332 -6.66 13.05 3.75
CA ILE A 332 -7.33 14.28 4.15
C ILE A 332 -8.14 14.08 5.44
N ILE A 333 -8.88 12.97 5.55
CA ILE A 333 -9.61 12.60 6.78
C ILE A 333 -8.61 12.45 7.95
N SER A 334 -7.49 11.75 7.71
CA SER A 334 -6.44 11.54 8.72
C SER A 334 -5.84 12.87 9.20
N GLY A 335 -5.58 13.81 8.29
CA GLY A 335 -5.11 15.16 8.60
C GLY A 335 -6.09 15.96 9.48
N MET A 336 -7.39 15.88 9.19
CA MET A 336 -8.43 16.54 10.01
C MET A 336 -8.61 15.88 11.38
N ASN A 337 -8.32 14.59 11.48
CA ASN A 337 -8.39 13.84 12.73
C ASN A 337 -7.14 13.93 13.60
N LEU A 338 -6.06 14.60 13.13
CA LEU A 338 -4.91 14.92 13.97
C LEU A 338 -5.34 15.68 15.23
N SER A 339 -4.85 15.25 16.39
CA SER A 339 -5.11 15.86 17.69
C SER A 339 -5.09 17.41 17.69
N PRO A 340 -4.06 18.09 17.13
CA PRO A 340 -4.05 19.56 17.05
C PRO A 340 -5.21 20.16 16.25
N VAL A 341 -5.80 19.45 15.31
CA VAL A 341 -7.00 19.89 14.57
C VAL A 341 -8.28 19.49 15.32
N ALA A 342 -8.36 18.25 15.79
CA ALA A 342 -9.53 17.68 16.46
C ALA A 342 -9.89 18.40 17.78
N ARG A 343 -8.91 19.04 18.43
CA ARG A 343 -9.13 19.83 19.65
C ARG A 343 -9.76 21.21 19.44
N LEU A 344 -9.83 21.72 18.21
CA LEU A 344 -10.36 23.06 17.89
C LEU A 344 -11.89 23.14 18.01
N LYS A 345 -12.46 22.89 19.20
CA LYS A 345 -13.89 22.70 19.44
C LYS A 345 -14.72 23.89 18.99
N LYS A 346 -14.21 25.12 19.13
CA LYS A 346 -14.95 26.34 18.72
C LYS A 346 -15.04 26.43 17.20
N THR A 347 -14.01 25.97 16.47
CA THR A 347 -14.06 25.84 15.01
C THR A 347 -15.04 24.76 14.59
N TRP A 348 -14.92 23.55 15.14
CA TRP A 348 -15.77 22.40 14.81
C TRP A 348 -17.26 22.66 15.09
N SER A 349 -17.58 23.45 16.13
CA SER A 349 -18.97 23.87 16.42
C SER A 349 -19.63 24.70 15.31
N LYS A 350 -18.85 25.23 14.36
CA LYS A 350 -19.33 26.03 13.22
C LYS A 350 -19.26 25.29 11.88
N VAL A 351 -18.58 24.15 11.83
CA VAL A 351 -18.46 23.32 10.63
C VAL A 351 -19.72 22.48 10.48
N LYS A 352 -20.23 22.35 9.25
CA LYS A 352 -21.30 21.40 8.93
C LYS A 352 -20.74 19.98 8.86
N THR A 353 -20.74 19.25 9.98
CA THR A 353 -20.05 17.96 10.08
C THR A 353 -20.72 16.81 9.32
N ALA A 354 -22.00 16.91 8.94
CA ALA A 354 -22.73 15.80 8.33
C ALA A 354 -22.02 15.15 7.12
N LYS A 355 -21.39 15.96 6.26
CA LYS A 355 -20.58 15.44 5.13
C LYS A 355 -19.33 14.72 5.60
N PHE A 356 -18.68 15.24 6.65
CA PHE A 356 -17.50 14.64 7.25
C PHE A 356 -17.84 13.33 7.95
N ASP A 357 -18.93 13.30 8.72
CA ASP A 357 -19.42 12.10 9.42
C ASP A 357 -19.67 10.94 8.42
N VAL A 358 -20.19 11.25 7.22
CA VAL A 358 -20.35 10.25 6.13
C VAL A 358 -19.01 9.75 5.59
N LEU A 359 -18.04 10.65 5.40
CA LEU A 359 -16.70 10.28 4.94
C LEU A 359 -15.96 9.40 5.97
N GLU A 360 -16.10 9.74 7.26
CA GLU A 360 -15.58 8.90 8.35
C GLU A 360 -16.24 7.53 8.38
N HIS A 361 -17.56 7.45 8.16
CA HIS A 361 -18.27 6.18 8.09
C HIS A 361 -17.78 5.28 6.95
N HIS A 362 -17.44 5.85 5.79
CA HIS A 362 -16.83 5.09 4.69
C HIS A 362 -15.46 4.51 5.07
N MET A 363 -14.72 5.15 5.96
CA MET A 363 -13.38 4.74 6.40
C MET A 363 -13.36 4.04 7.76
N ASP A 364 -14.53 3.73 8.32
CA ASP A 364 -14.65 2.98 9.57
C ASP A 364 -13.92 1.63 9.47
N PRO A 365 -13.11 1.23 10.47
CA PRO A 365 -12.28 0.04 10.45
C PRO A 365 -13.05 -1.21 10.87
N SER A 366 -14.27 -1.08 11.37
CA SER A 366 -15.06 -2.20 11.86
C SER A 366 -15.24 -3.21 10.74
N SER A 367 -15.31 -4.48 11.12
CA SER A 367 -15.40 -5.58 10.15
C SER A 367 -14.30 -5.49 9.07
N ASN A 368 -13.09 -5.13 9.49
CA ASN A 368 -11.92 -4.93 8.64
C ASN A 368 -12.19 -3.96 7.47
N PHE A 369 -12.71 -2.76 7.75
CA PHE A 369 -12.99 -1.73 6.75
C PHE A 369 -14.04 -2.11 5.70
N CYS A 370 -15.13 -2.79 6.11
CA CYS A 370 -16.14 -3.31 5.18
C CYS A 370 -16.77 -2.24 4.27
N ASN A 371 -17.01 -1.04 4.79
CA ASN A 371 -17.60 0.07 4.04
C ASN A 371 -16.67 0.57 2.94
N TYR A 372 -15.41 0.82 3.27
CA TYR A 372 -14.38 1.18 2.31
C TYR A 372 -14.22 0.09 1.25
N ARG A 373 -14.14 -1.18 1.68
CA ARG A 373 -13.99 -2.31 0.76
C ARG A 373 -15.17 -2.42 -0.21
N THR A 374 -16.39 -2.16 0.25
CA THR A 374 -17.59 -2.11 -0.61
C THR A 374 -17.52 -0.96 -1.61
N ALA A 375 -17.09 0.23 -1.17
CA ALA A 375 -16.90 1.37 -2.08
C ALA A 375 -15.81 1.10 -3.12
N LEU A 376 -14.71 0.45 -2.73
CA LEU A 376 -13.65 0.04 -3.63
C LEU A 376 -14.14 -0.96 -4.69
N GLN A 377 -15.03 -1.92 -4.33
CA GLN A 377 -15.68 -2.80 -5.31
C GLN A 377 -16.47 -2.02 -6.34
N GLY A 378 -17.31 -1.09 -5.88
CA GLY A 378 -18.13 -0.28 -6.76
C GLY A 378 -17.26 0.52 -7.74
N ALA A 379 -16.14 1.07 -7.26
CA ALA A 379 -15.17 1.75 -8.12
C ALA A 379 -14.49 0.81 -9.13
N ALA A 380 -14.08 -0.39 -8.69
CA ALA A 380 -13.47 -1.37 -9.57
C ALA A 380 -14.44 -1.88 -10.66
N GLN A 381 -15.70 -2.14 -10.30
CA GLN A 381 -16.76 -2.49 -11.26
C GLN A 381 -17.01 -1.36 -12.25
N ARG A 382 -17.12 -0.11 -11.77
CA ARG A 382 -17.25 1.08 -12.61
C ARG A 382 -16.09 1.21 -13.60
N SER A 383 -14.86 0.88 -13.17
CA SER A 383 -13.68 0.91 -14.05
C SER A 383 -13.73 -0.14 -15.16
N GLN A 384 -14.31 -1.32 -14.90
CA GLN A 384 -14.42 -2.40 -15.90
C GLN A 384 -15.43 -2.07 -16.99
N SER A 385 -16.54 -1.42 -16.64
CA SER A 385 -17.58 -1.00 -17.57
C SER A 385 -17.45 0.47 -18.03
N ALA A 386 -16.27 1.06 -17.86
CA ALA A 386 -16.05 2.49 -18.08
C ALA A 386 -16.13 2.87 -19.56
N ASN A 387 -16.86 3.95 -19.87
CA ASN A 387 -16.93 4.53 -21.21
C ASN A 387 -15.97 5.73 -21.37
N SER A 388 -15.37 6.19 -20.27
CA SER A 388 -14.40 7.28 -20.23
C SER A 388 -13.20 6.95 -19.38
N ASN A 389 -12.04 7.57 -19.65
CA ASN A 389 -10.83 7.38 -18.84
C ASN A 389 -11.01 7.87 -17.39
N ARG A 390 -11.93 8.81 -17.15
CA ARG A 390 -12.26 9.29 -15.79
C ARG A 390 -12.89 8.20 -14.93
N GLU A 391 -13.74 7.36 -15.51
CA GLU A 391 -14.42 6.28 -14.79
C GLU A 391 -13.49 5.09 -14.50
N LYS A 392 -12.34 5.02 -15.18
CA LYS A 392 -11.32 3.98 -14.95
C LYS A 392 -10.48 4.21 -13.69
N ILE A 393 -10.51 5.41 -13.11
CA ILE A 393 -9.65 5.74 -11.98
C ILE A 393 -10.07 4.96 -10.73
N VAL A 394 -9.14 4.18 -10.21
CA VAL A 394 -9.25 3.48 -8.93
C VAL A 394 -7.91 3.61 -8.22
N ILE A 395 -7.86 4.33 -7.11
CA ILE A 395 -6.66 4.47 -6.28
C ILE A 395 -7.03 3.97 -4.88
N PRO A 396 -6.67 2.72 -4.53
CA PRO A 396 -7.01 2.15 -3.24
C PRO A 396 -6.25 2.85 -2.11
N VAL A 397 -6.74 2.72 -0.88
CA VAL A 397 -5.95 3.06 0.31
C VAL A 397 -4.77 2.10 0.38
N PHE A 398 -3.59 2.61 0.03
CA PHE A 398 -2.41 1.78 -0.24
C PHE A 398 -1.99 0.95 0.98
N ASN A 399 -2.07 1.55 2.17
CA ASN A 399 -1.67 0.88 3.40
C ASN A 399 -2.58 -0.30 3.76
N LEU A 400 -3.86 -0.27 3.38
CA LEU A 400 -4.76 -1.42 3.53
C LEU A 400 -4.48 -2.50 2.49
N PHE A 401 -4.14 -2.11 1.26
CA PHE A 401 -3.72 -3.04 0.23
C PHE A 401 -2.43 -3.80 0.62
N ILE A 402 -1.43 -3.09 1.13
CA ILE A 402 -0.20 -3.70 1.66
C ILE A 402 -0.48 -4.60 2.86
N LYS A 403 -1.38 -4.18 3.76
CA LYS A 403 -1.81 -4.98 4.91
C LYS A 403 -2.37 -6.34 4.46
N ASP A 404 -3.20 -6.36 3.42
CA ASP A 404 -3.81 -7.60 2.92
C ASP A 404 -2.77 -8.56 2.32
N ILE A 405 -1.83 -8.06 1.52
CA ILE A 405 -0.70 -8.86 0.99
C ILE A 405 0.13 -9.44 2.14
N TYR A 406 0.41 -8.64 3.17
CA TYR A 406 1.16 -9.07 4.35
C TYR A 406 0.46 -10.22 5.08
N PHE A 407 -0.86 -10.12 5.32
CA PHE A 407 -1.60 -11.18 6.01
C PHE A 407 -1.69 -12.46 5.18
N LEU A 408 -1.91 -12.35 3.86
CA LEU A 408 -1.85 -13.52 2.97
C LEU A 408 -0.50 -14.23 3.03
N HIS A 409 0.60 -13.46 3.09
CA HIS A 409 1.94 -14.02 3.24
C HIS A 409 2.13 -14.72 4.59
N LYS A 410 1.69 -14.08 5.68
CA LYS A 410 1.90 -14.56 7.05
C LYS A 410 1.10 -15.82 7.38
N ILE A 411 -0.13 -15.93 6.88
CA ILE A 411 -1.05 -17.01 7.25
C ILE A 411 -0.68 -18.34 6.57
N HIS A 412 0.00 -18.29 5.42
CA HIS A 412 0.33 -19.48 4.62
C HIS A 412 1.84 -19.70 4.53
N THR A 413 2.31 -20.94 4.61
CA THR A 413 3.74 -21.24 4.41
C THR A 413 4.12 -21.23 2.92
N ASN A 414 5.37 -20.86 2.60
CA ASN A 414 5.89 -20.88 1.23
C ASN A 414 5.99 -22.30 0.66
N ARG A 415 6.21 -23.29 1.53
CA ARG A 415 6.24 -24.72 1.21
C ARG A 415 5.24 -25.48 2.07
N LEU A 416 4.61 -26.49 1.48
CA LEU A 416 3.75 -27.43 2.18
C LEU A 416 4.61 -28.44 2.98
N PRO A 417 4.03 -29.19 3.95
CA PRO A 417 4.78 -30.17 4.75
C PRO A 417 5.50 -31.26 3.93
N ASN A 418 5.02 -31.54 2.72
CA ASN A 418 5.63 -32.48 1.78
C ASN A 418 6.83 -31.88 1.00
N GLY A 419 7.22 -30.63 1.27
CA GLY A 419 8.33 -29.92 0.63
C GLY A 419 7.98 -29.20 -0.68
N GLN A 420 6.79 -29.42 -1.24
CA GLN A 420 6.33 -28.74 -2.46
C GLN A 420 6.08 -27.25 -2.22
N ILE A 421 6.19 -26.46 -3.28
CA ILE A 421 5.85 -25.04 -3.27
C ILE A 421 4.33 -24.91 -3.14
N ASN A 422 3.88 -24.05 -2.22
CA ASN A 422 2.46 -23.72 -2.06
C ASN A 422 2.04 -22.70 -3.13
N PHE A 423 1.78 -23.18 -4.35
CA PHE A 423 1.46 -22.32 -5.49
C PHE A 423 0.14 -21.56 -5.30
N LYS A 424 -0.85 -22.15 -4.61
CA LYS A 424 -2.12 -21.49 -4.26
C LYS A 424 -1.90 -20.16 -3.51
N LYS A 425 -1.01 -20.15 -2.51
CA LYS A 425 -0.63 -18.93 -1.79
C LYS A 425 -0.13 -17.84 -2.75
N PHE A 426 0.80 -18.18 -3.64
CA PHE A 426 1.38 -17.20 -4.55
C PHE A 426 0.39 -16.75 -5.61
N TRP A 427 -0.52 -17.62 -6.03
CA TRP A 427 -1.62 -17.26 -6.91
C TRP A 427 -2.55 -16.21 -6.27
N GLU A 428 -2.92 -16.39 -4.99
CA GLU A 428 -3.74 -15.43 -4.26
C GLU A 428 -3.06 -14.06 -4.12
N ILE A 429 -1.77 -14.04 -3.77
CA ILE A 429 -0.96 -12.81 -3.69
C ILE A 429 -0.84 -12.16 -5.08
N SER A 430 -0.54 -12.95 -6.10
CA SER A 430 -0.36 -12.46 -7.48
C SER A 430 -1.64 -11.86 -8.01
N ARG A 431 -2.80 -12.43 -7.69
CA ARG A 431 -4.09 -11.88 -8.09
C ARG A 431 -4.30 -10.48 -7.50
N GLN A 432 -4.02 -10.26 -6.21
CA GLN A 432 -4.13 -8.92 -5.61
C GLN A 432 -3.19 -7.92 -6.27
N ILE A 433 -1.94 -8.33 -6.55
CA ILE A 433 -0.97 -7.48 -7.23
C ILE A 433 -1.44 -7.15 -8.66
N HIS A 434 -2.01 -8.13 -9.37
CA HIS A 434 -2.51 -7.95 -10.74
C HIS A 434 -3.63 -6.90 -10.82
N ASP A 435 -4.59 -6.93 -9.90
CA ASP A 435 -5.67 -5.94 -9.85
C ASP A 435 -5.12 -4.52 -9.66
N PHE A 436 -4.17 -4.35 -8.73
CA PHE A 436 -3.49 -3.07 -8.52
C PHE A 436 -2.73 -2.59 -9.77
N LEU A 437 -2.04 -3.49 -10.47
CA LEU A 437 -1.33 -3.15 -11.71
C LEU A 437 -2.26 -2.74 -12.85
N THR A 438 -3.51 -3.23 -12.84
CA THR A 438 -4.53 -2.82 -13.81
C THR A 438 -4.95 -1.38 -13.56
N TRP A 439 -5.22 -1.02 -12.30
CA TRP A 439 -5.61 0.35 -11.94
C TRP A 439 -4.49 1.37 -12.16
N LYS A 440 -3.24 0.95 -11.97
CA LYS A 440 -2.04 1.75 -12.23
C LYS A 440 -1.88 2.16 -13.70
N GLN A 441 -2.44 1.43 -14.67
CA GLN A 441 -2.26 1.73 -16.11
C GLN A 441 -3.11 2.91 -16.60
N VAL A 442 -3.96 3.47 -15.74
CA VAL A 442 -4.84 4.57 -16.11
C VAL A 442 -4.03 5.86 -16.25
N GLU A 443 -4.00 6.40 -17.46
CA GLU A 443 -3.51 7.76 -17.70
C GLU A 443 -4.46 8.79 -17.07
N CYS A 444 -3.89 9.77 -16.37
CA CYS A 444 -4.69 10.80 -15.71
C CYS A 444 -5.46 11.63 -16.76
N PRO A 445 -6.80 11.65 -16.72
CA PRO A 445 -7.61 12.38 -17.71
C PRO A 445 -7.78 13.86 -17.36
N PHE A 446 -7.20 14.33 -16.25
CA PHE A 446 -7.33 15.71 -15.79
C PHE A 446 -6.16 16.55 -16.30
N GLU A 447 -6.45 17.79 -16.70
CA GLU A 447 -5.41 18.72 -17.12
C GLU A 447 -4.49 19.07 -15.96
N LYS A 448 -3.18 19.10 -16.22
CA LYS A 448 -2.15 19.40 -15.22
C LYS A 448 -2.10 20.89 -14.92
N ASP A 449 -2.52 21.29 -13.71
CA ASP A 449 -2.30 22.65 -13.21
C ASP A 449 -0.99 22.71 -12.43
N LYS A 450 0.05 23.24 -13.09
CA LYS A 450 1.39 23.35 -12.50
C LYS A 450 1.43 24.22 -11.24
N LYS A 451 0.60 25.26 -11.14
CA LYS A 451 0.60 26.18 -10.00
C LYS A 451 0.07 25.48 -8.75
N ILE A 452 -1.04 24.74 -8.89
CA ILE A 452 -1.63 23.96 -7.81
C ILE A 452 -0.68 22.83 -7.40
N GLN A 453 -0.13 22.07 -8.36
CA GLN A 453 0.79 20.97 -8.04
C GLN A 453 2.07 21.45 -7.37
N THR A 454 2.65 22.56 -7.84
CA THR A 454 3.84 23.14 -7.19
C THR A 454 3.52 23.47 -5.73
N TYR A 455 2.36 24.09 -5.47
CA TYR A 455 1.94 24.38 -4.10
C TYR A 455 1.79 23.10 -3.26
N LEU A 456 1.06 22.10 -3.75
CA LEU A 456 0.84 20.84 -3.04
C LEU A 456 2.15 20.10 -2.71
N LEU A 457 3.16 20.21 -3.58
CA LEU A 457 4.43 19.51 -3.44
C LEU A 457 5.46 20.28 -2.62
N THR A 458 5.36 21.60 -2.51
CA THR A 458 6.39 22.44 -1.87
C THR A 458 5.89 23.34 -0.74
N ALA A 459 4.59 23.35 -0.44
CA ALA A 459 4.06 24.08 0.70
C ALA A 459 4.74 23.61 2.00
N PRO A 460 5.08 24.51 2.93
CA PRO A 460 5.69 24.08 4.18
C PRO A 460 4.69 23.28 4.98
N ILE A 461 5.18 22.21 5.58
CA ILE A 461 4.42 21.36 6.47
C ILE A 461 4.94 21.61 7.88
N TYR A 462 4.03 21.88 8.81
CA TYR A 462 4.39 22.05 10.21
C TYR A 462 4.83 20.71 10.81
N SER A 463 5.83 20.76 11.68
CA SER A 463 6.08 19.63 12.59
C SER A 463 4.90 19.43 13.52
N GLU A 464 4.80 18.25 14.14
CA GLU A 464 3.77 17.98 15.14
C GLU A 464 3.76 19.03 16.27
N GLU A 465 4.94 19.37 16.80
CA GLU A 465 5.12 20.43 17.79
C GLU A 465 4.55 21.77 17.27
N ALA A 466 4.89 22.17 16.04
CA ALA A 466 4.41 23.42 15.43
C ALA A 466 2.90 23.44 15.19
N LEU A 467 2.29 22.29 14.84
CA LEU A 467 0.84 22.16 14.75
C LEU A 467 0.15 22.38 16.09
N PHE A 468 0.69 21.81 17.18
CA PHE A 468 0.14 22.03 18.52
C PHE A 468 0.27 23.48 18.96
N ILE A 469 1.39 24.14 18.66
CA ILE A 469 1.57 25.57 18.95
C ILE A 469 0.50 26.39 18.23
N ALA A 470 0.41 26.24 16.91
CA ALA A 470 -0.57 26.99 16.10
C ALA A 470 -2.01 26.68 16.52
N SER A 471 -2.29 25.44 16.95
CA SER A 471 -3.60 25.05 17.49
C SER A 471 -3.92 25.76 18.80
N PHE A 472 -3.00 25.79 19.77
CA PHE A 472 -3.19 26.48 21.05
C PHE A 472 -3.26 28.00 20.91
N GLU A 473 -2.50 28.58 19.97
CA GLU A 473 -2.58 30.00 19.63
C GLU A 473 -3.93 30.34 18.99
N SER A 474 -4.46 29.46 18.16
CA SER A 474 -5.78 29.60 17.52
C SER A 474 -6.94 29.43 18.50
N GLU A 475 -6.86 28.44 19.40
CA GLU A 475 -7.83 28.15 20.44
C GLU A 475 -7.10 27.69 21.71
N GLY A 476 -7.04 28.56 22.72
CA GLY A 476 -6.37 28.26 23.98
C GLY A 476 -6.87 26.99 24.69
N PRO A 477 -6.10 26.47 25.66
CA PRO A 477 -6.39 25.19 26.30
C PRO A 477 -7.72 25.20 27.06
N GLU A 478 -8.55 24.17 26.88
CA GLU A 478 -9.90 24.11 27.44
C GLU A 478 -9.97 23.40 28.80
N ASN A 479 -9.04 22.48 29.08
CA ASN A 479 -9.02 21.68 30.30
C ASN A 479 -7.63 21.66 30.96
N HIS A 480 -7.53 21.09 32.16
CA HIS A 480 -6.28 21.04 32.92
C HIS A 480 -5.16 20.28 32.19
N MET A 481 -5.48 19.17 31.54
CA MET A 481 -4.48 18.39 30.78
C MET A 481 -3.90 19.22 29.63
N GLU A 482 -4.75 19.89 28.85
CA GLU A 482 -4.31 20.77 27.77
C GLU A 482 -3.49 21.96 28.29
N LYS A 483 -3.86 22.53 29.44
CA LYS A 483 -3.08 23.59 30.08
C LYS A 483 -1.67 23.12 30.42
N ASP A 484 -1.52 21.89 30.90
CA ASP A 484 -0.22 21.33 31.26
C ASP A 484 0.58 20.94 30.01
N SER A 485 -0.05 20.35 28.99
CA SER A 485 0.58 20.12 27.68
C SER A 485 1.09 21.43 27.06
N TRP A 486 0.29 22.49 27.11
CA TRP A 486 0.67 23.81 26.59
C TRP A 486 1.86 24.41 27.35
N LYS A 487 1.88 24.31 28.68
CA LYS A 487 3.03 24.74 29.49
C LYS A 487 4.29 23.98 29.11
N THR A 488 4.23 22.65 29.04
CA THR A 488 5.36 21.80 28.64
C THR A 488 5.89 22.19 27.27
N LEU A 489 4.99 22.36 26.29
CA LEU A 489 5.35 22.76 24.93
C LEU A 489 6.06 24.12 24.90
N ARG A 490 5.53 25.10 25.65
CA ARG A 490 6.12 26.43 25.77
C ARG A 490 7.48 26.41 26.46
N THR A 491 7.66 25.60 27.50
CA THR A 491 8.94 25.43 28.18
C THR A 491 9.98 24.82 27.25
N THR A 492 9.61 23.79 26.48
CA THR A 492 10.51 23.18 25.48
C THR A 492 10.95 24.18 24.41
N LEU A 493 10.05 25.06 23.96
CA LEU A 493 10.40 26.12 23.00
C LEU A 493 11.35 27.16 23.59
N LEU A 494 11.08 27.61 24.83
CA LEU A 494 11.93 28.57 25.52
C LEU A 494 13.34 28.01 25.80
N ASN A 495 13.46 26.71 26.05
CA ASN A 495 14.76 26.06 26.27
C ASN A 495 15.56 25.81 24.97
N ARG A 496 14.94 25.95 23.79
CA ARG A 496 15.58 25.79 22.48
C ARG A 496 15.90 27.12 21.79
N ALA A 497 15.40 28.24 22.31
CA ALA A 497 15.63 29.60 21.82
C ALA A 497 16.77 30.26 22.59
#